data_AF-A0A0F9C1D6-F1
#
_entry.id   AF-A0A0F9C1D6-F1
#
_cell.length_a   1.000
_cell.length_b   1.000
_cell.length_c   1.000
_cell.angle_alpha   90.00
_cell.angle_beta   90.00
_cell.angle_gamma   90.00
#
_symmetry.space_group_name_H-M   'P 1'
#
loop_
_entity.id
_entity.type
_entity.pdbx_description
1 polymer ?
#
loop_
_entity_poly.entity_id
_entity_poly.type
_entity_poly.pdbx_seq_one_letter_code
_entity_poly.pdbx_strand_id
1 'polypeptide(L)'
;MNIIKKALFRFKFRLSDEITYGKKYGPAMTMTRKEDARLYFEICVEHCMRHGKTREEAEKIERANIGYWAGYYDRETAARVYEVFDFDHPLFGAINNWPTPEEAFAMGKKIGVNTRTPEEEKHWRKV
;
A
#
# COMPACT_ATOMS: atom_id res chain seq x y z
N MET A 1 2.05 -6.63 -23.67
CA MET A 1 3.41 -6.04 -23.86
C MET A 1 4.35 -7.10 -24.43
N ASN A 2 5.27 -6.77 -25.35
CA ASN A 2 6.21 -7.75 -25.91
C ASN A 2 7.34 -8.10 -24.92
N ILE A 3 8.05 -9.20 -25.18
CA ILE A 3 9.08 -9.77 -24.28
C ILE A 3 10.18 -8.74 -23.97
N ILE A 4 10.66 -8.02 -24.98
CA ILE A 4 11.73 -7.02 -24.84
C ILE A 4 11.29 -5.89 -23.90
N LYS A 5 10.09 -5.34 -24.11
CA LYS A 5 9.56 -4.27 -23.26
C LYS A 5 9.34 -4.75 -21.81
N LYS A 6 8.91 -6.00 -21.60
CA LYS A 6 8.78 -6.59 -20.25
C LYS A 6 10.14 -6.74 -19.57
N ALA A 7 11.17 -7.20 -20.28
CA ALA A 7 12.52 -7.32 -19.74
C ALA A 7 13.10 -5.95 -19.35
N LEU A 8 12.95 -4.94 -20.22
CA LEU A 8 13.37 -3.57 -19.93
C LEU A 8 12.63 -2.97 -18.73
N PHE A 9 11.33 -3.22 -18.61
CA PHE A 9 10.53 -2.78 -17.45
C PHE A 9 11.08 -3.36 -16.14
N ARG A 10 11.34 -4.66 -16.11
CA ARG A 10 11.88 -5.33 -14.91
C ARG A 10 13.30 -4.88 -14.58
N PHE A 11 14.12 -4.61 -15.59
CA PHE A 11 15.44 -4.02 -15.37
C PHE A 11 15.35 -2.62 -14.75
N LYS A 12 14.48 -1.75 -15.30
CA LYS A 12 14.24 -0.39 -14.79
C LYS A 12 13.77 -0.38 -13.33
N PHE A 13 12.90 -1.30 -12.96
CA PHE A 13 12.26 -1.33 -11.64
C PHE A 13 12.85 -2.37 -10.69
N ARG A 14 14.08 -2.82 -10.92
CA ARG A 14 14.74 -3.75 -10.00
C ARG A 14 14.89 -3.12 -8.61
N LEU A 15 14.28 -3.76 -7.62
CA LEU A 15 14.28 -3.28 -6.23
C LEU A 15 15.49 -3.87 -5.47
N SER A 16 16.27 -3.00 -4.81
CA SER A 16 17.32 -3.36 -3.85
C SER A 16 16.73 -3.87 -2.55
N ASP A 17 17.43 -4.73 -1.82
CA ASP A 17 16.98 -5.24 -0.52
C ASP A 17 17.02 -4.15 0.59
N GLU A 18 17.78 -3.06 0.38
CA GLU A 18 17.84 -1.88 1.27
C GLU A 18 16.95 -0.71 0.78
N ILE A 19 15.93 -1.00 -0.04
CA ILE A 19 15.08 0.05 -0.61
C ILE A 19 14.18 0.70 0.45
N THR A 20 14.05 2.02 0.40
CA THR A 20 13.08 2.75 1.24
C THR A 20 11.67 2.63 0.67
N TYR A 21 10.65 2.76 1.53
CA TYR A 21 9.25 2.74 1.10
C TYR A 21 8.94 3.81 0.04
N GLY A 22 9.50 5.01 0.16
CA GLY A 22 9.33 6.07 -0.85
C GLY A 22 9.87 5.66 -2.22
N LYS A 23 11.05 5.02 -2.28
CA LYS A 23 11.62 4.50 -3.54
C LYS A 23 10.86 3.30 -4.08
N LYS A 24 10.32 2.46 -3.19
CA LYS A 24 9.58 1.25 -3.57
C LYS A 24 8.15 1.55 -4.03
N TYR A 25 7.42 2.44 -3.38
CA TYR A 25 6.00 2.68 -3.67
C TYR A 25 5.75 3.95 -4.48
N GLY A 26 6.69 4.91 -4.48
CA GLY A 26 6.61 6.11 -5.31
C GLY A 26 6.33 5.84 -6.79
N PRO A 27 6.98 4.85 -7.45
CA PRO A 27 6.71 4.57 -8.85
C PRO A 27 5.25 4.17 -9.13
N ALA A 28 4.60 3.43 -8.24
CA ALA A 28 3.21 2.99 -8.39
C ALA A 28 2.25 4.20 -8.54
N MET A 29 2.55 5.32 -7.87
CA MET A 29 1.72 6.54 -7.90
C MET A 29 1.68 7.23 -9.27
N THR A 30 2.66 6.91 -10.13
CA THR A 30 2.80 7.50 -11.48
C THR A 30 2.25 6.61 -12.59
N MET A 31 1.80 5.39 -12.25
CA MET A 31 1.32 4.43 -13.24
C MET A 31 -0.08 4.79 -13.72
N THR A 32 -0.29 4.71 -15.03
CA THR A 32 -1.55 5.03 -15.70
C THR A 32 -2.15 3.83 -16.44
N ARG A 33 -1.48 2.68 -16.41
CA ARG A 33 -1.83 1.49 -17.17
C ARG A 33 -1.89 0.25 -16.30
N LYS A 34 -2.98 -0.53 -16.43
CA LYS A 34 -3.19 -1.79 -15.69
C LYS A 34 -2.08 -2.80 -15.93
N GLU A 35 -1.54 -2.88 -17.15
CA GLU A 35 -0.47 -3.82 -17.45
C GLU A 35 0.84 -3.47 -16.72
N ASP A 36 1.19 -2.18 -16.65
CA ASP A 36 2.40 -1.72 -15.97
C ASP A 36 2.25 -1.86 -14.45
N ALA A 37 1.07 -1.52 -13.91
CA ALA A 37 0.70 -1.71 -12.52
C ALA A 37 0.82 -3.18 -12.09
N ARG A 38 0.26 -4.11 -12.88
CA ARG A 38 0.36 -5.56 -12.62
C ARG A 38 1.81 -6.04 -12.59
N LEU A 39 2.64 -5.58 -13.53
CA LEU A 39 4.04 -5.97 -13.57
C LEU A 39 4.85 -5.38 -12.42
N TYR A 40 4.54 -4.15 -12.02
CA TYR A 40 5.18 -3.54 -10.88
C TYR A 40 4.78 -4.21 -9.57
N PHE A 41 3.50 -4.54 -9.41
CA PHE A 41 3.00 -5.30 -8.27
C PHE A 41 3.74 -6.64 -8.14
N GLU A 42 3.93 -7.36 -9.25
CA GLU A 42 4.71 -8.59 -9.27
C GLU A 42 6.14 -8.39 -8.76
N ILE A 43 6.81 -7.31 -9.18
CA ILE A 43 8.17 -6.97 -8.72
C ILE A 43 8.18 -6.69 -7.21
N CYS A 44 7.16 -5.98 -6.69
CA CYS A 44 7.01 -5.72 -5.25
C CYS A 44 6.79 -7.02 -4.46
N VAL A 45 5.96 -7.93 -4.97
CA VAL A 45 5.66 -9.23 -4.35
C VAL A 45 6.91 -10.10 -4.30
N GLU A 46 7.62 -10.22 -5.43
CA GLU A 46 8.89 -10.96 -5.48
C GLU A 46 9.92 -10.38 -4.50
N HIS A 47 10.03 -9.06 -4.40
CA HIS A 47 10.89 -8.41 -3.40
C HIS A 47 10.47 -8.80 -1.98
N CYS A 48 9.17 -8.75 -1.66
CA CYS A 48 8.67 -9.15 -0.34
C CYS A 48 8.99 -10.62 -0.01
N MET A 49 8.86 -11.51 -0.99
CA MET A 49 9.19 -12.93 -0.85
C MET A 49 10.67 -13.17 -0.55
N ARG A 50 11.59 -12.33 -1.05
CA ARG A 50 13.02 -12.41 -0.69
C ARG A 50 13.29 -12.20 0.80
N HIS A 51 12.36 -11.57 1.52
CA HIS A 51 12.42 -11.40 2.98
C HIS A 51 11.67 -12.51 3.74
N GLY A 52 11.50 -13.70 3.13
CA GLY A 52 10.97 -14.89 3.79
C GLY A 52 9.45 -14.97 3.88
N LYS A 53 8.71 -14.12 3.13
CA LYS A 53 7.25 -14.21 3.05
C LYS A 53 6.80 -15.22 2.01
N THR A 54 5.71 -15.92 2.30
CA THR A 54 5.02 -16.72 1.28
C THR A 54 4.43 -15.79 0.21
N ARG A 55 4.11 -16.35 -0.96
CA ARG A 55 3.48 -15.60 -2.05
C ARG A 55 2.19 -14.91 -1.60
N GLU A 56 1.34 -15.63 -0.87
CA GLU A 56 0.05 -15.15 -0.40
C GLU A 56 0.21 -13.99 0.61
N GLU A 57 1.11 -14.15 1.59
CA GLU A 57 1.42 -13.08 2.55
C GLU A 57 2.01 -11.86 1.84
N ALA A 58 2.95 -12.06 0.91
CA ALA A 58 3.56 -11.00 0.13
C ALA A 58 2.52 -10.22 -0.67
N GLU A 59 1.62 -10.92 -1.37
CA GLU A 59 0.54 -10.27 -2.10
C GLU A 59 -0.38 -9.45 -1.19
N LYS A 60 -0.74 -9.99 -0.02
CA LYS A 60 -1.57 -9.29 0.97
C LYS A 60 -0.87 -8.03 1.50
N ILE A 61 0.42 -8.14 1.85
CA ILE A 61 1.24 -7.04 2.37
C ILE A 61 1.40 -5.95 1.30
N GLU A 62 1.77 -6.31 0.07
CA GLU A 62 2.03 -5.32 -0.97
C GLU A 62 0.74 -4.62 -1.44
N ARG A 63 -0.41 -5.31 -1.44
CA ARG A 63 -1.72 -4.69 -1.68
C ARG A 63 -2.02 -3.63 -0.63
N ALA A 64 -1.88 -3.98 0.65
CA ALA A 64 -2.11 -3.06 1.75
C ALA A 64 -1.15 -1.88 1.71
N ASN A 65 0.15 -2.12 1.46
CA ASN A 65 1.16 -1.08 1.44
C ASN A 65 0.98 -0.10 0.28
N ILE A 66 0.73 -0.58 -0.94
CA ILE A 66 0.47 0.31 -2.08
C ILE A 66 -0.83 1.09 -1.85
N GLY A 67 -1.88 0.40 -1.38
CA GLY A 67 -3.16 1.01 -1.07
C GLY A 67 -3.05 2.12 -0.03
N TYR A 68 -2.34 1.85 1.06
CA TYR A 68 -2.07 2.79 2.14
C TYR A 68 -1.16 3.94 1.69
N TRP A 69 -0.10 3.66 0.91
CA TRP A 69 0.80 4.68 0.40
C TRP A 69 0.08 5.68 -0.51
N ALA A 70 -0.84 5.21 -1.35
CA ALA A 70 -1.71 6.07 -2.16
C ALA A 70 -2.60 7.00 -1.31
N GLY A 71 -2.95 6.57 -0.09
CA GLY A 71 -3.69 7.39 0.88
C GLY A 71 -2.98 8.67 1.32
N TYR A 72 -1.66 8.77 1.14
CA TYR A 72 -0.88 9.98 1.42
C TYR A 72 -0.84 10.99 0.26
N TYR A 73 -1.40 10.64 -0.89
CA TYR A 73 -1.46 11.50 -2.06
C TYR A 73 -2.84 12.15 -2.18
N ASP A 74 -2.98 13.04 -3.15
CA ASP A 74 -4.27 13.63 -3.50
C ASP A 74 -5.28 12.57 -3.98
N ARG A 75 -6.57 12.91 -3.93
CA ARG A 75 -7.66 12.00 -4.30
C ARG A 75 -7.59 11.52 -5.76
N GLU A 76 -7.10 12.35 -6.68
CA GLU A 76 -7.00 11.97 -8.09
C GLU A 76 -5.92 10.89 -8.27
N THR A 77 -4.77 11.07 -7.64
CA THR A 77 -3.69 10.09 -7.63
C THR A 77 -4.14 8.77 -6.97
N ALA A 78 -4.81 8.85 -5.82
CA ALA A 78 -5.31 7.65 -5.15
C ALA A 78 -6.36 6.91 -5.99
N ALA A 79 -7.32 7.63 -6.60
CA ALA A 79 -8.33 7.06 -7.49
C ALA A 79 -7.68 6.26 -8.64
N ARG A 80 -6.72 6.90 -9.32
CA ARG A 80 -5.98 6.28 -10.41
C ARG A 80 -5.26 5.02 -9.96
N VAL A 81 -4.56 5.07 -8.82
CA VAL A 81 -3.83 3.90 -8.30
C VAL A 81 -4.78 2.75 -8.02
N TYR A 82 -5.91 3.01 -7.37
CA TYR A 82 -6.92 1.98 -7.06
C TYR A 82 -7.51 1.38 -8.32
N GLU A 83 -7.77 2.20 -9.33
CA GLU A 83 -8.26 1.71 -10.62
C GLU A 83 -7.23 0.85 -11.36
N VAL A 84 -5.98 1.31 -11.48
CA VAL A 84 -4.97 0.61 -12.29
C VAL A 84 -4.39 -0.63 -11.60
N PHE A 85 -4.36 -0.64 -10.27
CA PHE A 85 -3.92 -1.80 -9.49
C PHE A 85 -5.08 -2.73 -9.09
N ASP A 86 -6.33 -2.28 -9.19
CA ASP A 86 -7.53 -3.03 -8.77
C ASP A 86 -7.56 -3.29 -7.26
N PHE A 87 -7.17 -2.28 -6.46
CA PHE A 87 -7.05 -2.37 -5.00
C PHE A 87 -7.89 -1.29 -4.30
N ASP A 88 -8.32 -1.58 -3.07
CA ASP A 88 -8.94 -0.61 -2.17
C ASP A 88 -7.96 -0.12 -1.08
N HIS A 89 -8.25 1.03 -0.46
CA HIS A 89 -7.51 1.46 0.72
C HIS A 89 -7.76 0.48 1.88
N PRO A 90 -6.72 -0.06 2.57
CA PRO A 90 -6.90 -1.11 3.56
C PRO A 90 -7.70 -0.68 4.80
N LEU A 91 -7.80 0.62 5.07
CA LEU A 91 -8.58 1.16 6.19
C LEU A 91 -9.89 1.85 5.77
N PHE A 92 -9.94 2.39 4.55
CA PHE A 92 -11.02 3.29 4.11
C PHE A 92 -11.84 2.71 2.97
N GLY A 93 -11.44 1.56 2.41
CA GLY A 93 -12.12 0.94 1.29
C GLY A 93 -12.00 1.77 0.01
N ALA A 94 -13.05 1.68 -0.81
CA ALA A 94 -13.14 2.37 -2.10
C ALA A 94 -13.12 3.90 -1.94
N ILE A 95 -12.53 4.58 -2.93
CA ILE A 95 -12.30 6.04 -2.84
C ILE A 95 -13.56 6.89 -2.70
N ASN A 96 -14.66 6.43 -3.29
CA ASN A 96 -15.95 7.12 -3.23
C ASN A 96 -16.53 7.19 -1.80
N ASN A 97 -16.00 6.38 -0.89
CA ASN A 97 -16.42 6.31 0.51
C ASN A 97 -15.32 6.81 1.46
N TRP A 98 -14.35 7.57 0.95
CA TRP A 98 -13.28 8.07 1.80
C TRP A 98 -13.81 9.01 2.88
N PRO A 99 -13.41 8.79 4.14
CA PRO A 99 -13.88 9.60 5.25
C PRO A 99 -13.39 11.04 5.11
N THR A 100 -14.17 11.96 5.70
CA THR A 100 -13.69 13.30 6.07
C THR A 100 -12.52 13.20 7.05
N PRO A 101 -11.70 14.25 7.21
CA PRO A 101 -10.62 14.26 8.20
C PRO A 101 -11.09 13.90 9.62
N GLU A 102 -12.28 14.37 10.01
CA GLU A 102 -12.90 14.10 11.31
C GLU A 102 -13.28 12.61 11.47
N GLU A 103 -13.87 12.02 10.44
CA GLU A 103 -14.21 10.59 10.40
C GLU A 103 -12.93 9.73 10.42
N ALA A 104 -11.91 10.10 9.64
CA ALA A 104 -10.63 9.40 9.62
C ALA A 104 -9.96 9.43 11.01
N PHE A 105 -9.99 10.59 11.68
CA PHE A 105 -9.49 10.73 13.05
C PHE A 105 -10.32 9.89 14.04
N ALA A 106 -11.65 9.88 13.92
CA ALA A 106 -12.52 9.05 14.75
C ALA A 106 -12.26 7.55 14.56
N MET A 107 -12.05 7.11 13.31
CA MET A 107 -11.66 5.73 12.99
C MET A 107 -10.30 5.39 13.61
N GLY A 108 -9.31 6.29 13.50
CA GLY A 108 -8.00 6.14 14.13
C GLY A 108 -8.09 6.00 15.66
N LYS A 109 -8.89 6.84 16.32
CA LYS A 109 -9.17 6.71 17.77
C LYS A 109 -9.78 5.36 18.12
N LYS A 110 -10.76 4.88 17.34
CA LYS A 110 -11.42 3.59 17.59
C LYS A 110 -10.44 2.42 17.46
N ILE A 111 -9.58 2.44 16.44
CA ILE A 111 -8.53 1.43 16.25
C ILE A 111 -7.56 1.48 17.43
N GLY A 112 -7.07 2.66 17.79
CA GLY A 112 -6.10 2.84 18.87
C GLY A 112 -6.63 2.47 20.27
N VAL A 113 -7.94 2.63 20.52
CA VAL A 113 -8.58 2.17 21.76
C VAL A 113 -8.68 0.64 21.80
N ASN A 114 -9.01 0.01 20.67
CA ASN A 114 -9.17 -1.44 20.58
C ASN A 114 -7.85 -2.24 20.56
N THR A 115 -6.72 -1.57 20.39
CA THR A 115 -5.39 -2.21 20.38
C THR A 115 -4.69 -2.20 21.75
N ARG A 116 -5.24 -1.52 22.77
CA ARG A 116 -4.62 -1.43 24.10
C ARG A 116 -4.98 -2.63 24.96
N THR A 117 -4.01 -3.16 25.69
CA THR A 117 -4.32 -4.14 26.75
C THR A 117 -4.96 -3.43 27.96
N PRO A 118 -5.70 -4.15 28.82
CA PRO A 118 -6.26 -3.58 30.05
C PRO A 118 -5.23 -2.87 30.94
N GLU A 119 -3.98 -3.36 30.95
CA GLU A 119 -2.86 -2.80 31.70
C GLU A 119 -2.42 -1.43 31.15
N GLU A 120 -2.36 -1.29 29.82
CA GLU A 120 -2.01 -0.04 29.15
C GLU A 120 -3.11 1.01 29.33
N GLU A 121 -4.38 0.62 29.27
CA GLU A 121 -5.50 1.53 29.53
C GLU A 121 -5.47 2.10 30.96
N LYS A 122 -5.07 1.30 31.94
CA LYS A 122 -4.90 1.72 33.35
C LYS A 122 -3.74 2.71 33.54
N HIS A 123 -2.68 2.61 32.73
CA HIS A 123 -1.55 3.55 32.76
C HIS A 123 -1.95 4.93 32.21
N TRP A 124 -2.67 4.96 31.08
CA TRP A 124 -3.09 6.20 30.41
C TRP A 124 -4.22 6.96 31.12
N ARG A 125 -5.01 6.32 31.99
CA ARG A 125 -6.04 6.99 32.81
C ARG A 125 -5.49 7.70 34.06
N LYS A 126 -4.19 7.58 34.34
CA LYS A 126 -3.52 8.16 35.52
C LYS A 126 -2.66 9.39 35.20
N VAL A 127 -2.51 9.72 33.93
CA VAL A 127 -1.86 10.94 33.40
C VAL A 127 -2.93 11.87 32.86
#